data_AF-A0A521YTY8-F1
#
_entry.id   AF-A0A521YTY8-F1
#
_cell.length_a   1.000
_cell.length_b   1.000
_cell.length_c   1.000
_cell.angle_alpha   90.00
_cell.angle_beta   90.00
_cell.angle_gamma   90.00
#
_symmetry.space_group_name_H-M   'P 1'
#
loop_
_entity.id
_entity.type
_entity.pdbx_description
1 polymer ?
#
loop_
_entity_poly.entity_id
_entity_poly.type
_entity_poly.pdbx_seq_one_letter_code
_entity_poly.pdbx_strand_id
1 'polypeptide(L)'
;MGCNHVKVPGGGFAIVCGRGRPTPRCRWCVSRPGKFQCDWKIGPGKTCDKHICPEHAQEVAPNKHLCPEHQKAYAAWLTDRQPKEAP
;
A
#
# COMPACT_ATOMS: atom_id res chain seq x y z
N MET A 1 -21.28 -6.57 -6.24
CA MET A 1 -22.32 -5.51 -6.18
C MET A 1 -22.74 -5.41 -4.73
N GLY A 2 -22.56 -4.26 -4.08
CA GLY A 2 -23.00 -4.05 -2.70
C GLY A 2 -23.90 -2.83 -2.68
N CYS A 3 -25.13 -3.00 -2.21
CA CYS A 3 -26.03 -1.88 -1.98
C CYS A 3 -25.90 -1.47 -0.50
N ASN A 4 -25.68 -0.18 -0.25
CA ASN A 4 -25.54 0.34 1.11
C ASN A 4 -26.83 1.07 1.51
N HIS A 5 -27.35 0.81 2.70
CA HIS A 5 -28.52 1.51 3.22
C HIS A 5 -28.06 2.79 3.90
N VAL A 6 -28.43 3.94 3.33
CA VAL A 6 -28.16 5.26 3.90
C VAL A 6 -29.44 5.85 4.47
N LYS A 7 -29.39 6.35 5.71
CA LYS A 7 -30.49 7.12 6.30
C LYS A 7 -30.54 8.49 5.65
N VAL A 8 -31.68 8.83 5.05
CA VAL A 8 -31.89 10.18 4.52
C VAL A 8 -32.47 11.09 5.62
N PRO A 9 -32.03 12.36 5.69
CA PRO A 9 -32.59 13.33 6.62
C PRO A 9 -34.06 13.54 6.28
N GLY A 10 -34.96 13.20 7.21
CA GLY A 10 -36.41 13.13 6.97
C GLY A 10 -37.07 11.80 7.33
N GLY A 11 -36.30 10.79 7.77
CA GLY A 11 -36.85 9.55 8.37
C GLY A 11 -37.02 8.37 7.42
N GLY A 12 -36.52 8.47 6.18
CA GLY A 12 -36.49 7.37 5.22
C GLY A 12 -35.15 6.64 5.16
N PHE A 13 -35.13 5.47 4.52
CA PHE A 13 -33.91 4.75 4.13
C PHE A 13 -33.81 4.76 2.60
N ALA A 14 -32.66 5.14 2.06
CA ALA A 14 -32.33 4.98 0.65
C ALA A 14 -31.32 3.84 0.46
N ILE A 15 -31.57 2.98 -0.53
CA ILE A 15 -30.67 1.89 -0.91
C ILE A 15 -29.79 2.41 -2.05
N VAL A 16 -28.54 2.73 -1.75
CA VAL A 16 -27.58 3.19 -2.76
C VAL A 16 -26.80 1.99 -3.28
N CYS A 17 -27.19 1.51 -4.47
CA CYS A 17 -26.48 0.47 -5.19
C CYS A 17 -25.39 1.10 -6.06
N GLY A 18 -24.18 1.25 -5.50
CA GLY A 18 -23.00 1.66 -6.25
C GLY A 18 -22.15 0.46 -6.66
N ARG A 19 -21.49 0.53 -7.82
CA ARG A 19 -20.23 -0.20 -8.02
C ARG A 19 -19.21 0.46 -7.10
N GLY A 20 -19.20 0.10 -5.81
CA GLY A 20 -18.17 0.52 -4.87
C GLY A 20 -16.80 0.25 -5.52
N ARG A 21 -15.88 1.22 -5.47
CA ARG A 21 -14.53 1.01 -6.02
C ARG A 21 -13.97 -0.24 -5.35
N PRO A 22 -13.57 -1.27 -6.12
CA PRO A 22 -12.92 -2.43 -5.51
C PRO A 22 -11.69 -1.94 -4.76
N THR A 23 -11.65 -2.20 -3.45
CA THR A 23 -10.47 -1.87 -2.65
C THR A 23 -9.28 -2.60 -3.27
N PRO A 24 -8.19 -1.88 -3.60
CA PRO A 24 -7.03 -2.52 -4.20
C PRO A 24 -6.53 -3.60 -3.25
N ARG A 25 -6.25 -4.78 -3.80
CA ARG A 25 -5.81 -5.94 -3.02
C ARG A 25 -4.30 -5.98 -2.95
N CYS A 26 -3.77 -6.61 -1.90
CA CYS A 26 -2.34 -6.86 -1.81
C CYS A 26 -1.89 -7.73 -3.00
N ARG A 27 -0.83 -7.28 -3.69
CA ARG A 27 -0.28 -7.99 -4.85
C ARG A 27 0.26 -9.40 -4.52
N TRP A 28 0.70 -9.63 -3.28
CA TRP A 28 1.33 -10.90 -2.86
C TRP A 28 0.33 -11.94 -2.34
N CYS A 29 -0.59 -11.55 -1.47
CA CYS A 29 -1.53 -12.51 -0.89
C CYS A 29 -2.91 -12.53 -1.57
N VAL A 30 -3.30 -11.48 -2.30
CA VAL A 30 -4.59 -11.33 -3.04
C VAL A 30 -5.86 -11.40 -2.16
N SER A 31 -5.79 -12.00 -0.97
CA SER A 31 -6.90 -12.18 -0.04
C SER A 31 -7.10 -10.97 0.88
N ARG A 32 -6.04 -10.18 1.12
CA ARG A 32 -6.08 -9.03 2.04
C ARG A 32 -6.13 -7.69 1.30
N PRO A 33 -6.79 -6.67 1.88
CA PRO A 33 -6.78 -5.32 1.34
C PRO A 33 -5.36 -4.73 1.37
N GLY A 34 -4.98 -4.04 0.31
CA GLY A 34 -3.72 -3.30 0.23
C GLY A 34 -3.85 -1.97 0.95
N LYS A 35 -3.51 -1.95 2.24
CA LYS A 35 -3.57 -0.75 3.08
C LYS A 35 -2.46 0.25 2.77
N PHE A 36 -1.33 -0.23 2.25
CA PHE A 36 -0.15 0.59 1.98
C PHE A 36 0.25 0.48 0.51
N GLN A 37 1.07 1.44 0.05
CA GLN A 37 1.66 1.45 -1.29
C GLN A 37 3.18 1.42 -1.17
N CYS A 38 3.85 0.78 -2.12
CA CYS A 38 5.31 0.69 -2.14
C CYS A 38 5.93 2.01 -2.65
N ASP A 39 6.68 2.68 -1.79
CA ASP A 39 7.36 3.96 -2.06
C ASP A 39 8.73 3.83 -2.74
N TRP A 40 9.11 2.63 -3.21
CA TRP A 40 10.41 2.43 -3.85
C TRP A 40 10.50 3.21 -5.17
N LYS A 41 11.57 3.99 -5.33
CA LYS A 41 11.84 4.76 -6.55
C LYS A 41 12.40 3.84 -7.63
N ILE A 42 11.67 3.66 -8.72
CA ILE A 42 12.08 2.85 -9.88
C ILE A 42 12.60 3.70 -11.05
N GLY A 43 12.55 5.03 -10.93
CA GLY A 43 13.03 5.95 -11.95
C GLY A 43 12.65 7.40 -11.65
N PRO A 44 12.99 8.35 -12.54
CA PRO A 44 12.66 9.76 -12.37
C PRO A 44 11.14 9.95 -12.31
N GLY A 45 10.66 10.41 -11.16
CA GLY A 45 9.23 10.66 -10.91
C GLY A 45 8.35 9.41 -10.82
N LYS A 46 8.92 8.20 -10.75
CA LYS A 46 8.16 6.94 -10.70
C LYS A 46 8.44 6.17 -9.41
N THR A 47 7.37 5.84 -8.71
CA THR A 47 7.37 4.91 -7.58
C THR A 47 6.78 3.58 -8.01
N CYS A 48 7.03 2.54 -7.21
CA CYS A 48 6.53 1.20 -7.48
C CYS A 48 5.00 1.14 -7.42
N ASP A 49 4.37 1.90 -6.51
CA ASP A 49 2.91 2.06 -6.34
C ASP A 49 2.11 0.74 -6.20
N LYS A 50 2.80 -0.37 -5.93
CA LYS A 50 2.16 -1.66 -5.69
C LYS A 50 1.46 -1.62 -4.33
N HIS A 51 0.19 -2.01 -4.33
CA HIS A 51 -0.61 -2.11 -3.12
C HIS A 51 -0.22 -3.35 -2.31
N ILE A 52 0.04 -3.15 -1.03
CA ILE A 52 0.52 -4.17 -0.09
C ILE A 52 -0.27 -4.14 1.21
N CYS A 53 -0.51 -5.32 1.80
CA CYS A 53 -1.11 -5.42 3.12
C CYS A 53 -0.04 -5.23 4.22
N PRO A 54 -0.43 -4.96 5.48
CA PRO A 54 0.52 -4.72 6.57
C PRO A 54 1.59 -5.81 6.72
N GLU A 55 1.27 -7.08 6.49
CA GLU A 55 2.27 -8.17 6.59
C GLU A 55 3.29 -8.20 5.45
N HIS A 56 2.97 -7.66 4.28
CA HIS A 56 3.92 -7.55 3.17
C HIS A 56 4.54 -6.15 3.08
N ALA A 57 4.16 -5.25 3.99
CA ALA A 57 4.68 -3.91 4.06
C ALA A 57 5.79 -3.87 5.12
N GLN A 58 6.99 -3.48 4.69
CA GLN A 58 8.06 -3.16 5.61
C GLN A 58 8.17 -1.65 5.70
N GLU A 59 8.00 -1.12 6.91
CA GLU A 59 8.31 0.28 7.18
C GLU A 59 9.83 0.43 7.29
N VAL A 60 10.40 1.25 6.41
CA VAL A 60 11.86 1.53 6.39
C VAL A 60 12.19 2.93 6.90
N ALA A 61 11.18 3.80 6.95
CA ALA A 61 11.21 5.14 7.52
C ALA A 61 9.75 5.57 7.81
N PRO A 62 9.52 6.62 8.61
CA PRO A 62 8.17 7.06 8.94
C PRO A 62 7.32 7.28 7.69
N ASN A 63 6.18 6.59 7.62
CA ASN A 63 5.24 6.59 6.48
C ASN A 63 5.81 6.08 5.14
N LYS A 64 6.98 5.42 5.12
CA LYS A 64 7.55 4.80 3.90
C LYS A 64 7.48 3.29 3.98
N HIS A 65 6.67 2.71 3.11
CA HIS A 65 6.47 1.27 3.07
C HIS A 65 7.08 0.68 1.82
N LEU A 66 7.82 -0.43 1.97
CA LEU A 66 8.38 -1.17 0.85
C LEU A 66 7.74 -2.54 0.73
N CYS A 67 7.56 -2.98 -0.52
CA CYS A 67 7.10 -4.32 -0.82
C CYS A 67 8.23 -5.36 -0.71
N PRO A 68 7.93 -6.67 -0.63
CA PRO A 68 8.93 -7.72 -0.40
C PRO A 68 10.05 -7.76 -1.45
N GLU A 69 9.76 -7.38 -2.69
CA GLU A 69 10.75 -7.29 -3.77
C GLU A 69 11.73 -6.13 -3.51
N HIS A 70 11.23 -4.96 -3.15
CA HIS A 70 12.04 -3.77 -2.90
C HIS A 70 12.67 -3.74 -1.50
N GLN A 71 12.20 -4.55 -0.57
CA GLN A 71 12.90 -4.80 0.69
C GLN A 71 14.29 -5.40 0.43
N LYS A 72 14.39 -6.34 -0.52
CA LYS A 72 15.69 -6.92 -0.92
C LYS A 72 16.59 -5.88 -1.58
N ALA A 73 16.02 -5.04 -2.44
CA ALA A 73 16.76 -3.94 -3.06
C ALA A 73 17.21 -2.89 -2.03
N TYR A 74 16.38 -2.60 -1.03
CA TYR A 74 16.73 -1.70 0.07
C TYR A 74 17.86 -2.24 0.93
N ALA A 75 17.84 -3.54 1.25
CA ALA A 75 18.95 -4.16 1.98
C ALA A 75 20.27 -4.05 1.22
N ALA A 76 20.27 -4.32 -0.10
CA ALA A 76 21.46 -4.14 -0.93
C ALA A 76 21.93 -2.67 -0.98
N TRP A 77 20.98 -1.74 -1.08
CA TRP A 77 21.26 -0.30 -1.05
C TRP A 77 21.85 0.17 0.28
N LEU A 78 21.38 -0.37 1.41
CA LEU A 78 21.95 -0.08 2.72
C LEU A 78 23.40 -0.55 2.80
N THR A 79 23.71 -1.76 2.33
CA THR A 79 25.08 -2.29 2.32
C THR A 79 26.03 -1.44 1.47
N ASP A 80 25.57 -0.94 0.32
CA ASP A 80 26.36 -0.06 -0.55
C ASP A 80 26.61 1.32 0.08
N ARG A 81 25.64 1.82 0.86
CA ARG A 81 25.65 3.18 1.42
C ARG A 81 26.05 3.30 2.87
N GLN A 82 26.33 2.19 3.55
CA GLN A 82 26.95 2.28 4.86
C GLN A 82 28.27 3.03 4.69
N PRO A 83 28.43 4.22 5.31
CA PRO A 83 29.74 4.82 5.39
C PRO A 83 30.62 3.80 6.11
N LYS A 84 31.75 3.43 5.50
CA LYS A 84 32.82 2.79 6.26
C LYS A 84 33.10 3.75 7.41
N GLU A 85 32.70 3.39 8.62
CA GLU A 85 33.14 4.10 9.82
C GLU A 85 34.67 4.16 9.72
N ALA A 86 35.18 5.38 9.51
CA ALA A 86 36.61 5.63 9.43
C ALA A 86 37.22 5.28 10.80
N PRO A 87 38.43 4.69 10.82
CA PRO A 87 39.07 4.16 12.03
C PRO A 87 39.33 5.22 13.10
#